data_AF-A0A962VPF2-F1
#
_entry.id   AF-A0A962VPF2-F1
#
_cell.length_a   1.000
_cell.length_b   1.000
_cell.length_c   1.000
_cell.angle_alpha   90.00
_cell.angle_beta   90.00
_cell.angle_gamma   90.00
#
_symmetry.space_group_name_H-M   'P 1'
#
loop_
_entity.id
_entity.type
_entity.pdbx_description
1 polymer ?
#
loop_
_entity_poly.entity_id
_entity_poly.type
_entity_poly.pdbx_seq_one_letter_code
_entity_poly.pdbx_strand_id
1 'polypeptide(L)' 'MEQFILFLISLVANLFSAFAGGGAGLLQLPVLIFLGLPFGVALATHKIASVALGVGATLR' A
#
# COMPACT_ATOMS: atom_id res chain seq x y z
N MET A 1 23.86 -13.03 17.51
CA MET A 1 22.63 -13.77 17.18
C MET A 1 21.38 -12.90 17.35
N GLU A 2 21.24 -12.19 18.47
CA GLU A 2 20.05 -11.36 18.75
C GLU A 2 19.82 -10.24 17.72
N GLN A 3 20.86 -9.52 17.29
CA GLN A 3 20.72 -8.49 16.25
C GLN A 3 20.25 -9.05 14.90
N PHE A 4 20.61 -10.28 14.55
CA PHE A 4 20.16 -10.92 13.31
C PHE A 4 18.67 -11.28 13.39
N ILE A 5 18.22 -11.73 14.56
CA ILE A 5 16.80 -12.01 14.84
C ILE A 5 15.99 -10.70 14.82
N LEU A 6 16.47 -9.64 15.47
CA LEU A 6 15.84 -8.32 15.45
C LEU A 6 15.79 -7.73 14.04
N PHE A 7 16.82 -7.94 13.21
CA PHE A 7 16.81 -7.55 11.81
C PHE A 7 15.70 -8.26 11.03
N LEU A 8 15.57 -9.59 11.16
CA LEU A 8 14.51 -10.34 10.49
C LEU A 8 13.11 -9.91 10.96
N ILE A 9 12.91 -9.75 12.27
CA ILE A 9 11.62 -9.29 12.83
C ILE A 9 11.30 -7.88 12.33
N SER A 10 12.27 -6.96 12.36
CA SER A 10 12.11 -5.59 11.88
C SER A 10 11.80 -5.55 10.38
N LEU A 11 12.50 -6.37 9.59
CA LEU A 11 12.27 -6.47 8.14
C LEU A 11 10.83 -6.92 7.85
N VAL A 12 10.37 -7.99 8.50
CA VAL A 12 9.02 -8.52 8.32
C VAL A 12 7.96 -7.51 8.81
N ALA A 13 8.18 -6.89 9.97
CA ALA A 13 7.26 -5.90 10.55
C ALA A 13 7.13 -4.66 9.66
N ASN A 14 8.24 -4.13 9.15
CA ASN A 14 8.23 -2.97 8.25
C ASN A 14 7.61 -3.31 6.89
N LEU A 15 7.82 -4.52 6.39
CA LEU A 15 7.20 -5.00 5.16
C LEU A 15 5.67 -5.03 5.30
N PHE A 16 5.14 -5.62 6.38
CA PHE A 16 3.70 -5.62 6.65
C PHE A 16 3.13 -4.22 6.93
N SER A 17 3.88 -3.36 7.60
CA SER A 17 3.51 -1.95 7.82
C SER A 17 3.34 -1.19 6.51
N ALA A 18 4.27 -1.39 5.57
CA ALA A 18 4.18 -0.81 4.23
C ALA A 18 2.96 -1.33 3.45
N PHE A 19 2.64 -2.62 3.55
CA PHE A 19 1.43 -3.19 2.93
C PHE A 19 0.13 -2.65 3.53
N ALA A 20 0.06 -2.45 4.84
CA ALA A 20 -1.12 -1.93 5.53
C ALA A 20 -1.38 -0.43 5.29
N GLY A 21 -0.32 0.37 5.11
CA GLY A 21 -0.43 1.82 5.01
C GLY A 21 -0.28 2.43 3.61
N GLY A 22 0.56 1.85 2.74
CA GLY A 22 0.95 2.47 1.45
C GLY A 22 0.95 1.53 0.23
N GLY A 23 1.02 0.22 0.44
CA GLY A 23 1.13 -0.79 -0.62
C GLY A 23 -0.14 -0.99 -1.46
N ALA A 24 -1.31 -0.66 -0.90
CA ALA A 24 -2.58 -0.74 -1.62
C ALA A 24 -2.57 0.18 -2.87
N GLY A 25 -2.00 1.38 -2.79
CA GLY A 25 -1.90 2.27 -3.95
C GLY A 25 -1.02 1.72 -5.09
N LEU A 26 0.11 1.09 -4.75
CA LEU A 26 1.07 0.56 -5.73
C LEU A 26 0.51 -0.60 -6.55
N LEU A 27 -0.23 -1.51 -5.92
CA LEU A 27 -0.82 -2.67 -6.62
C LEU A 27 -2.19 -2.35 -7.23
N GLN A 28 -2.92 -1.36 -6.71
CA GLN A 28 -4.30 -1.12 -7.12
C GLN A 28 -4.43 -0.54 -8.54
N LEU A 29 -3.59 0.42 -8.94
CA LEU A 29 -3.68 0.95 -10.31
C LEU A 29 -3.41 -0.15 -11.36
N PRO A 30 -2.32 -0.93 -11.27
CA PRO A 30 -2.10 -2.07 -12.17
C PRO A 30 -3.26 -3.06 -12.18
N VAL A 31 -3.80 -3.43 -11.01
CA VAL A 31 -4.94 -4.35 -10.90
C VAL A 31 -6.17 -3.79 -11.63
N LEU A 32 -6.51 -2.51 -11.46
CA LEU A 32 -7.68 -1.91 -12.12
C LEU A 32 -7.52 -1.90 -13.65
N ILE A 33 -6.30 -1.66 -14.15
CA ILE A 33 -6.00 -1.73 -15.59
C ILE A 33 -6.07 -3.17 -16.09
N PHE A 34 -5.55 -4.15 -15.35
CA PHE A 34 -5.66 -5.58 -15.71
C PHE A 34 -7.11 -6.10 -15.65
N LEU A 35 -7.94 -5.55 -14.77
CA LEU A 35 -9.38 -5.82 -14.72
C LEU A 35 -10.17 -5.16 -15.87
N GLY A 36 -9.49 -4.44 -16.77
CA GLY A 36 -10.08 -3.87 -17.99
C GLY A 36 -10.79 -2.54 -17.78
N LEU A 37 -10.58 -1.84 -16.66
CA LEU A 37 -11.17 -0.52 -16.47
C LEU A 37 -10.51 0.52 -17.38
N PRO A 38 -11.28 1.50 -17.91
CA PRO A 38 -10.72 2.63 -18.63
C PRO A 38 -9.72 3.39 -17.77
N PHE A 39 -8.58 3.79 -18.35
CA PHE A 39 -7.49 4.45 -17.65
C PHE A 39 -7.94 5.63 -16.77
N GLY A 40 -8.88 6.45 -17.25
CA GLY A 40 -9.42 7.57 -16.49
C GLY A 40 -10.16 7.16 -15.21
N VAL A 41 -10.95 6.08 -15.26
CA VAL A 41 -11.69 5.54 -14.10
C VAL A 41 -10.72 4.86 -13.14
N ALA A 42 -9.73 4.12 -13.66
CA ALA A 42 -8.67 3.52 -12.86
C ALA A 42 -7.83 4.56 -12.10
N LEU A 43 -7.48 5.69 -12.75
CA LEU A 43 -6.76 6.79 -12.11
C LEU A 43 -7.59 7.50 -11.04
N ALA A 44 -8.87 7.76 -11.33
CA ALA A 44 -9.76 8.43 -10.39
C ALA A 44 -9.89 7.62 -9.09
N THR A 45 -10.15 6.32 -9.21
CA THR A 45 -10.26 5.42 -8.05
C THR A 45 -8.94 5.24 -7.31
N HIS A 46 -7.80 5.17 -8.03
CA HIS A 46 -6.47 5.12 -7.43
C HIS A 46 -6.15 6.37 -6.59
N LYS A 47 -6.44 7.58 -7.10
CA LYS A 47 -6.20 8.81 -6.32
C LYS A 47 -7.07 8.88 -5.06
N ILE A 48 -8.33 8.48 -5.15
CA ILE A 48 -9.25 8.45 -3.98
C ILE A 48 -8.73 7.47 -2.93
N ALA A 49 -8.31 6.27 -3.36
CA ALA A 49 -7.73 5.28 -2.46
C ALA A 49 -6.46 5.81 -1.76
N SER A 50 -5.55 6.48 -2.49
CA SER A 50 -4.36 7.11 -1.89
C SER A 50 -4.70 8.21 -0.88
N VAL A 51 -5.74 9.02 -1.13
CA VAL A 51 -6.20 10.03 -0.16
C VAL A 51 -6.78 9.36 1.08
N ALA A 52 -7.62 8.33 0.92
CA ALA A 52 -8.20 7.60 2.05
C ALA A 52 -7.12 6.92 2.92
N LEU A 53 -6.08 6.34 2.30
CA LEU A 53 -4.92 5.79 3.01
C LEU A 53 -4.13 6.87 3.75
N GLY A 54 -3.92 8.03 3.12
CA GLY A 54 -3.26 9.18 3.76
C GLY A 54 -4.03 9.67 4.98
N VAL A 55 -5.35 9.82 4.87
CA VAL A 55 -6.22 10.23 5.99
C VAL A 55 -6.23 9.18 7.11
N GLY A 56 -6.39 7.89 6.77
CA GLY A 56 -6.34 6.80 7.74
C GLY A 56 -4.98 6.67 8.43
N ALA A 57 -3.89 7.08 7.78
CA ALA A 57 -2.56 7.13 8.38
C ALA A 57 -2.37 8.31 9.35
N THR A 58 -3.05 9.44 9.13
CA THR A 58 -2.98 10.62 10.01
C THR A 58 -3.93 10.56 11.21
N LEU A 59 -4.99 9.75 11.15
CA LEU A 59 -5.99 9.63 12.23
C LEU A 59 -5.64 8.55 13.27
N ARG A 60 -4.48 7.89 13.15
CA ARG A 60 -3.92 7.00 14.17
C ARG A 60 -2.89 7.75 15.02
#